data_AF-A0A959B4Q1-F1
#
_entry.id   AF-A0A959B4Q1-F1
#
_cell.length_a   1.000
_cell.length_b   1.000
_cell.length_c   1.000
_cell.angle_alpha   90.00
_cell.angle_beta   90.00
_cell.angle_gamma   90.00
#
_symmetry.space_group_name_H-M   'P 1'
#
loop_
_entity.id
_entity.type
_entity.pdbx_description
1 polymer ?
#
loop_
_entity_poly.entity_id
_entity_poly.type
_entity_poly.pdbx_seq_one_letter_code
_entity_poly.pdbx_strand_id
1 'polypeptide(L)'
;QFLFQQQQYQCTDSDGNSVSYINEPFYRQIAIGGGFGLRLDFSYFILRLDMGVKLRHAQPVPFIEGSNNWKNYWFRDFRDDGGRTGLRGIDIINFNLGFGYPF
;
A
#
# COMPACT_ATOMS: atom_id res chain seq x y z
N GLN A 1 8.26 14.30 -14.16
CA GLN A 1 8.76 15.17 -13.07
C GLN A 1 8.00 14.82 -11.80
N PHE A 2 8.70 14.68 -10.66
CA PHE A 2 8.01 14.47 -9.37
C PHE A 2 7.36 15.78 -8.94
N LEU A 3 6.03 15.76 -8.75
CA LEU A 3 5.28 16.93 -8.33
C LEU A 3 5.12 16.93 -6.81
N PHE A 4 5.50 18.02 -6.15
CA PHE A 4 5.32 18.16 -4.70
C PHE A 4 3.94 18.74 -4.33
N GLN A 5 3.23 19.29 -5.32
CA GLN A 5 1.88 19.85 -5.18
C GLN A 5 0.94 19.18 -6.19
N GLN A 6 -0.35 19.14 -5.85
CA GLN A 6 -1.37 18.63 -6.77
C GLN A 6 -1.50 19.57 -7.97
N GLN A 7 -1.45 19.03 -9.18
CA GLN A 7 -1.67 19.79 -10.41
C GLN A 7 -2.77 19.13 -11.25
N GLN A 8 -3.64 19.97 -11.82
CA GLN A 8 -4.67 19.52 -12.75
C GLN A 8 -4.22 19.84 -14.17
N TYR A 9 -4.21 18.84 -15.02
CA TYR A 9 -3.95 18.98 -16.44
C TYR A 9 -5.25 18.78 -17.20
N GLN A 10 -5.59 19.73 -18.06
CA GLN A 10 -6.67 19.59 -19.02
C GLN A 10 -6.00 19.28 -20.34
N CYS A 11 -6.28 18.13 -20.92
CA CYS A 11 -5.85 17.84 -22.28
C CYS A 11 -7.06 17.48 -23.12
N THR A 12 -7.01 17.88 -24.38
CA THR A 12 -8.04 17.57 -25.35
C THR A 12 -7.70 16.24 -26.00
N ASP A 13 -8.63 15.31 -25.97
CA ASP A 13 -8.52 14.05 -26.70
C ASP A 13 -8.54 14.31 -28.21
N SER A 14 -8.17 13.30 -29.01
CA SER A 14 -8.17 13.37 -30.48
C SER A 14 -9.56 13.69 -31.06
N ASP A 15 -10.62 13.40 -30.30
CA ASP A 15 -12.02 13.66 -30.63
C ASP A 15 -12.52 15.05 -30.19
N GLY A 16 -11.65 15.91 -29.64
CA GLY A 16 -12.01 17.27 -29.21
C GLY A 16 -12.64 17.36 -27.80
N ASN A 17 -12.78 16.24 -27.10
CA ASN A 17 -13.29 16.20 -25.72
C ASN A 17 -12.19 16.62 -24.73
N SER A 18 -12.51 17.52 -23.79
CA SER A 18 -11.59 17.88 -22.71
C SER A 18 -11.60 16.83 -21.60
N VAL A 19 -10.47 16.17 -21.39
CA VAL A 19 -10.25 15.22 -20.29
C VAL A 19 -9.39 15.88 -19.21
N SER A 20 -9.86 15.83 -17.97
CA SER A 20 -9.15 16.36 -16.81
C SER A 20 -8.41 15.25 -16.09
N TYR A 21 -7.09 15.41 -15.96
CA TYR A 21 -6.24 14.53 -15.16
C TYR A 21 -5.78 15.26 -13.90
N ILE A 22 -6.04 14.68 -12.74
CA ILE A 22 -5.54 15.17 -11.47
C ILE A 22 -4.27 14.39 -11.15
N ASN A 23 -3.13 15.08 -11.11
CA ASN A 23 -1.88 14.49 -10.64
C ASN A 23 -1.72 14.76 -9.15
N GLU A 24 -1.73 13.70 -8.34
CA GLU A 24 -1.54 13.76 -6.90
C GLU A 24 -0.06 13.98 -6.56
N PRO A 25 0.27 14.74 -5.51
CA PRO A 25 1.66 14.99 -5.15
C PRO A 25 2.39 13.69 -4.80
N PHE A 26 3.66 13.60 -5.19
CA PHE A 26 4.49 12.39 -5.11
C PHE A 26 4.54 11.77 -3.71
N TYR A 27 4.56 12.59 -2.65
CA TYR A 27 4.58 12.09 -1.28
C TYR A 27 3.35 11.23 -0.93
N ARG A 28 2.24 11.39 -1.67
CA ARG A 28 1.02 10.58 -1.51
C ARG A 28 1.17 9.18 -2.08
N GLN A 29 2.05 9.02 -3.07
CA GLN A 29 2.25 7.79 -3.83
C GLN A 29 3.31 6.86 -3.22
N ILE A 30 3.90 7.25 -2.08
CA ILE A 30 4.89 6.42 -1.38
C ILE A 30 4.18 5.35 -0.55
N ALA A 31 4.42 4.08 -0.88
CA ALA A 31 4.03 2.95 -0.06
C ALA A 31 5.00 2.75 1.10
N ILE A 32 4.48 2.39 2.28
CA ILE A 32 5.26 2.09 3.47
C ILE A 32 4.85 0.70 3.95
N GLY A 33 5.82 -0.20 4.05
CA GLY A 33 5.66 -1.53 4.63
C GLY A 33 6.63 -1.70 5.79
N GLY A 34 6.16 -2.32 6.87
CA GLY A 34 7.01 -2.85 7.93
C GLY A 34 7.10 -4.37 7.80
N GLY A 35 8.05 -5.00 8.48
CA GLY A 35 8.13 -6.45 8.52
C GLY A 35 9.01 -6.94 9.65
N PHE A 36 8.82 -8.20 10.03
CA PHE A 36 9.62 -8.90 11.02
C PHE A 36 10.05 -10.24 10.44
N GLY A 37 11.34 -10.56 10.55
CA GLY A 37 11.92 -11.81 10.08
C GLY A 37 12.58 -12.56 11.23
N LEU A 38 12.31 -13.86 11.30
CA LEU A 38 12.92 -14.78 12.27
C LEU A 38 13.74 -15.82 11.52
N ARG A 39 15.03 -15.91 11.86
CA ARG A 39 15.96 -16.90 11.31
C ARG A 39 16.35 -17.89 12.41
N LEU A 40 16.04 -19.16 12.17
CA LEU A 40 16.43 -20.26 13.03
C LEU A 40 17.52 -21.05 12.32
N ASP A 41 18.67 -21.16 12.97
CA ASP A 41 19.84 -21.89 12.47
C ASP A 41 19.92 -23.23 13.23
N PHE A 42 19.60 -24.33 12.56
CA PHE A 42 19.77 -25.68 13.10
C PHE A 42 20.96 -26.36 12.43
N SER A 43 21.52 -27.38 13.08
CA SER A 43 22.71 -28.09 12.59
C SER A 43 22.55 -28.75 11.21
N TYR A 44 21.32 -29.05 10.78
CA TYR A 44 21.05 -29.72 9.51
C TYR A 44 20.25 -28.88 8.50
N PHE A 45 19.58 -27.81 8.93
CA PHE A 45 18.79 -26.94 8.06
C PHE A 45 18.59 -25.55 8.67
N ILE A 46 18.45 -24.54 7.82
CA ILE A 46 18.15 -23.15 8.18
C ILE A 46 16.69 -22.88 7.84
N LEU A 47 15.93 -22.39 8.82
CA LEU A 47 14.54 -21.98 8.64
C LEU A 47 14.42 -20.45 8.72
N ARG A 48 13.69 -19.87 7.78
CA ARG A 48 13.41 -18.43 7.72
C ARG A 48 11.91 -18.21 7.70
N LEU A 49 11.44 -17.36 8.61
CA LEU A 49 10.06 -16.96 8.78
C LEU A 49 10.00 -15.45 8.64
N ASP A 50 9.65 -14.97 7.45
CA ASP A 50 9.57 -13.54 7.16
C ASP A 50 8.11 -13.11 7.06
N MET A 51 7.71 -12.18 7.92
CA MET A 51 6.37 -11.59 7.94
C MET A 51 6.47 -10.12 7.52
N GLY A 52 5.82 -9.75 6.42
CA GLY A 52 5.65 -8.38 5.96
C GLY A 52 4.27 -7.84 6.31
N VAL A 53 4.18 -6.59 6.74
CA VAL A 53 2.95 -5.86 7.06
C VAL A 53 2.89 -4.59 6.21
N LYS A 54 1.85 -4.44 5.40
CA LYS A 54 1.62 -3.25 4.59
C LYS A 54 0.96 -2.17 5.47
N LEU A 55 1.68 -1.07 5.75
CA LEU A 55 1.17 0.02 6.59
C LEU A 55 0.50 1.13 5.74
N ARG A 56 1.01 1.36 4.54
CA ARG A 56 0.53 2.39 3.64
C ARG A 56 0.61 1.95 2.19
N HIS A 57 -0.46 2.20 1.44
CA HIS A 57 -0.56 1.94 0.01
C HIS A 57 -0.10 3.15 -0.80
N ALA A 58 0.53 2.89 -1.96
CA ALA A 58 0.87 3.92 -2.95
C ALA A 58 -0.36 4.48 -3.70
N GLN A 59 -1.48 3.77 -3.59
CA GLN A 59 -2.73 4.05 -4.27
C GLN A 59 -3.86 3.96 -3.23
N PRO A 60 -4.89 4.80 -3.33
CA PRO A 60 -6.01 4.75 -2.40
C PRO A 60 -6.67 3.38 -2.46
N VAL A 61 -7.07 2.86 -1.30
CA VAL A 61 -7.81 1.60 -1.24
C VAL A 61 -9.13 1.75 -2.01
N PRO A 62 -9.58 0.71 -2.74
CA PRO A 62 -10.81 0.77 -3.51
C PRO A 62 -11.98 1.11 -2.59
N PHE A 63 -12.91 1.90 -3.13
CA PHE A 63 -14.13 2.30 -2.44
C PHE A 63 -14.91 1.06 -1.99
N ILE A 64 -15.14 0.95 -0.68
CA ILE A 64 -16.06 -0.03 -0.11
C ILE A 64 -17.36 0.73 0.15
N GLU A 65 -18.45 0.25 -0.43
CA GLU A 65 -19.78 0.85 -0.28
C GLU A 65 -20.12 1.03 1.21
N GLY A 66 -20.50 2.27 1.59
CA GLY A 66 -20.76 2.65 2.98
C GLY A 66 -19.56 3.18 3.77
N SER A 67 -18.39 3.32 3.14
CA SER A 67 -17.20 3.88 3.79
C SER A 67 -16.82 5.26 3.24
N ASN A 68 -16.62 6.25 4.12
CA ASN A 68 -16.12 7.58 3.77
C ASN A 68 -14.61 7.61 3.40
N ASN A 69 -14.03 6.46 3.07
CA ASN A 69 -12.59 6.21 3.01
C ASN A 69 -11.96 6.33 1.61
N TRP A 70 -12.64 6.98 0.65
CA TRP A 70 -12.30 7.01 -0.78
C TRP A 70 -10.91 7.57 -1.15
N LYS A 71 -10.12 8.04 -0.16
CA LYS A 71 -8.73 8.52 -0.31
C LYS A 71 -7.79 8.06 0.81
N ASN A 72 -8.09 6.95 1.46
CA ASN A 72 -7.27 6.47 2.57
C ASN A 72 -6.12 5.59 2.06
N TYR A 73 -4.92 6.15 2.08
CA TYR A 73 -3.67 5.43 1.80
C TYR A 73 -3.25 4.52 2.98
N TRP A 74 -3.92 4.63 4.13
CA TRP A 74 -3.59 3.95 5.39
C TRP A 74 -4.60 2.85 5.71
N PHE A 75 -4.15 1.78 6.38
CA PHE A 75 -5.02 0.69 6.87
C PHE A 75 -5.97 1.14 7.99
N ARG A 76 -5.66 2.25 8.66
CA ARG A 76 -6.52 2.89 9.66
C ARG A 76 -6.57 4.37 9.33
N ASP A 77 -7.77 4.91 9.26
CA ASP A 77 -7.92 6.36 9.22
C ASP A 77 -7.60 6.93 10.61
N PHE A 78 -6.66 7.86 10.67
CA PHE A 78 -6.22 8.49 11.93
C PHE A 78 -6.96 9.82 12.19
N ARG A 79 -7.97 10.15 11.37
CA ARG A 79 -8.87 11.30 11.59
C ARG A 79 -9.90 10.98 12.69
N ASP A 80 -10.42 12.03 13.32
CA ASP A 80 -11.41 11.93 14.42
C ASP A 80 -12.71 11.24 13.96
N ASP A 81 -13.10 11.45 12.70
CA ASP A 81 -14.26 10.82 12.05
C ASP A 81 -13.91 9.52 11.27
N GLY A 82 -12.70 8.99 11.52
CA GLY A 82 -12.08 7.94 10.71
C GLY A 82 -12.58 6.53 11.01
N GLY A 83 -13.29 5.92 10.06
CA GLY A 83 -13.65 4.50 10.12
C GLY A 83 -12.47 3.56 9.84
N ARG A 84 -12.54 2.31 10.33
CA ARG A 84 -11.60 1.25 9.90
C ARG A 84 -11.94 0.84 8.47
N THR A 85 -10.96 0.79 7.58
CA THR A 85 -11.15 0.17 6.27
C THR A 85 -11.40 -1.31 6.49
N GLY A 86 -12.43 -1.88 5.84
CA GLY A 86 -12.84 -3.28 5.96
C GLY A 86 -11.87 -4.25 5.28
N LEU A 87 -10.57 -4.11 5.52
CA LEU A 87 -9.54 -4.99 5.00
C LEU A 87 -9.49 -6.26 5.83
N ARG A 88 -9.40 -7.43 5.17
CA ARG A 88 -9.21 -8.69 5.89
C ARG A 88 -7.76 -8.73 6.39
N GLY A 89 -7.52 -9.28 7.58
CA GLY A 89 -6.17 -9.34 8.16
C GLY A 89 -5.11 -9.99 7.24
N ILE A 90 -5.54 -10.90 6.37
CA ILE A 90 -4.73 -11.55 5.34
C ILE A 90 -4.30 -10.63 4.19
N ASP A 91 -5.00 -9.53 3.92
CA ASP A 91 -4.63 -8.58 2.86
C ASP A 91 -3.47 -7.65 3.30
N ILE A 92 -3.34 -7.50 4.62
CA ILE A 92 -2.39 -6.60 5.29
C ILE A 92 -1.06 -7.32 5.54
N ILE A 93 -1.10 -8.62 5.82
CA ILE A 93 0.06 -9.42 6.24
C ILE A 93 0.46 -10.36 5.11
N ASN A 94 1.74 -10.35 4.76
CA ASN A 94 2.36 -11.29 3.83
C ASN A 94 3.33 -12.18 4.60
N PHE A 95 3.31 -13.49 4.34
CA PHE A 95 4.19 -14.45 5.00
C PHE A 95 5.06 -15.15 3.96
N ASN A 96 6.34 -15.28 4.26
CA ASN A 96 7.29 -16.04 3.47
C ASN A 96 8.01 -17.05 4.37
N LEU A 97 8.11 -18.29 3.89
CA LEU A 97 8.77 -19.40 4.55
C LEU A 97 9.95 -19.86 3.69
N GLY A 98 11.16 -19.72 4.21
CA GLY A 98 12.38 -20.17 3.57
C GLY A 98 12.97 -21.39 4.26
N PHE A 99 13.39 -22.38 3.48
CA PHE A 99 14.10 -23.57 3.95
C PHE A 99 15.43 -23.71 3.20
N GLY A 100 16.53 -24.01 3.90
CA GLY A 100 17.84 -24.19 3.27
C GLY A 100 18.76 -25.13 4.05
N TYR A 101 19.85 -25.57 3.42
CA TYR A 101 20.88 -26.39 4.05
C TYR A 101 22.07 -25.52 4.51
N PRO A 102 22.55 -25.66 5.75
CA PRO A 102 23.87 -25.18 6.16
C PRO A 102 24.91 -26.13 5.56
N PHE A 103 25.75 -25.60 4.68
CA PHE A 103 26.89 -26.33 4.12
C PHE A 103 27.98 -26.54 5.19
#